data_AF-A0A6J4SQK6-F1
#
_entry.id   AF-A0A6J4SQK6-F1
#
_cell.length_a   1.000
_cell.length_b   1.000
_cell.length_c   1.000
_cell.angle_alpha   90.00
_cell.angle_beta   90.00
_cell.angle_gamma   90.00
#
_symmetry.space_group_name_H-M   'P 1'
#
loop_
_entity.id
_entity.type
_entity.pdbx_description
1 polymer ?
#
loop_
_entity_poly.entity_id
_entity_poly.type
_entity_poly.pdbx_seq_one_letter_code
_entity_poly.pdbx_strand_id
1 'polypeptide(L)'
;MPTETQRTPHTRTASYLAEKGEVSRVLLLYSGGLDTSVMLKWIQDEYDAEVVALTVNLGQPGEDYDVVQGKAIQLGAVAAEVVDAREEFAQDFLVPAIKANAIYGLNYPLFTALGRPLIAKLAVEYALKHGCDTVAHGCTGKGNDQVRIEATIATLAPP
;
A
#
# COMPACT_ATOMS: atom_id res chain seq x y z
N MET A 1 -36.43 24.20 19.13
CA MET A 1 -36.15 23.70 17.77
C MET A 1 -34.71 23.22 17.77
N PRO A 2 -34.41 21.95 17.46
CA PRO A 2 -33.04 21.47 17.38
C PRO A 2 -32.38 22.07 16.15
N THR A 3 -31.22 22.70 16.34
CA THR A 3 -30.37 23.24 15.27
C THR A 3 -29.75 22.07 14.50
N GLU A 4 -30.06 21.97 13.20
CA GLU A 4 -29.34 21.09 12.28
C GLU A 4 -27.88 21.52 12.23
N THR A 5 -27.00 20.70 12.82
CA THR A 5 -25.56 20.83 12.61
C THR A 5 -25.28 20.50 11.15
N GLN A 6 -25.08 21.52 10.31
CA GLN A 6 -24.57 21.33 8.96
C GLN A 6 -23.25 20.57 9.05
N ARG A 7 -23.26 19.29 8.64
CA ARG A 7 -22.03 18.51 8.52
C ARG A 7 -21.25 19.07 7.34
N THR A 8 -20.02 19.52 7.60
CA THR A 8 -19.05 19.84 6.56
C THR A 8 -18.94 18.64 5.60
N PRO A 9 -18.95 18.81 4.28
CA PRO A 9 -18.76 17.69 3.36
C PRO A 9 -17.42 17.03 3.67
N HIS A 10 -17.46 15.76 4.09
CA HIS A 10 -16.28 14.95 4.32
C HIS A 10 -15.92 14.25 3.01
N THR A 11 -14.77 14.61 2.43
CA THR A 11 -14.20 13.85 1.31
C THR A 11 -13.71 12.51 1.83
N ARG A 12 -14.22 11.41 1.27
CA ARG A 12 -13.77 10.06 1.59
C ARG A 12 -12.40 9.84 0.93
N THR A 13 -11.37 9.66 1.75
CA THR A 13 -9.98 9.47 1.28
C THR A 13 -9.58 7.99 1.17
N ALA A 14 -10.29 7.10 1.88
CA ALA A 14 -10.03 5.66 1.87
C ALA A 14 -11.32 4.86 2.09
N SER A 15 -11.32 3.61 1.63
CA SER A 15 -12.43 2.68 1.77
C SER A 15 -11.93 1.23 1.81
N TYR A 16 -12.69 0.35 2.48
CA TYR A 16 -12.47 -1.09 2.42
C TYR A 16 -12.99 -1.72 1.10
N LEU A 17 -13.89 -1.03 0.38
CA LEU A 17 -14.40 -1.42 -0.94
C LEU A 17 -14.60 -0.18 -1.81
N ALA A 18 -14.18 -0.24 -3.07
CA ALA A 18 -14.51 0.78 -4.04
C ALA A 18 -15.94 0.60 -4.60
N GLU A 19 -16.49 1.65 -5.21
CA GLU A 19 -17.73 1.57 -5.97
C GLU A 19 -17.45 1.14 -7.42
N LYS A 20 -18.36 0.36 -8.02
CA LYS A 20 -18.18 -0.10 -9.39
C LYS A 20 -18.25 1.08 -10.36
N GLY A 21 -17.29 1.16 -11.27
CA GLY A 21 -17.17 2.24 -12.24
C GLY A 21 -16.37 3.46 -11.77
N GLU A 22 -15.92 3.50 -10.51
CA GLU A 22 -15.02 4.55 -10.00
C GLU A 22 -13.53 4.20 -10.12
N VAL A 23 -13.22 2.93 -10.41
CA VAL A 23 -11.85 2.40 -10.42
C VAL A 23 -11.56 1.82 -11.79
N SER A 24 -10.48 2.28 -12.44
CA SER A 24 -10.09 1.81 -13.77
C SER A 24 -8.73 1.12 -13.79
N ARG A 25 -7.73 1.66 -13.06
CA ARG A 25 -6.39 1.07 -12.98
C ARG A 25 -5.86 1.16 -11.56
N VAL A 26 -5.62 0.00 -10.97
CA VAL A 26 -5.26 -0.17 -9.56
C VAL A 26 -3.78 -0.52 -9.42
N LEU A 27 -3.07 0.21 -8.57
CA LEU A 27 -1.80 -0.26 -8.03
C LEU A 27 -2.05 -1.11 -6.79
N LEU A 28 -1.78 -2.41 -6.87
CA LEU A 28 -1.90 -3.33 -5.75
C LEU A 28 -0.55 -3.50 -5.06
N LEU A 29 -0.47 -3.16 -3.77
CA LEU A 29 0.63 -3.58 -2.91
C LEU A 29 0.61 -5.10 -2.77
N TYR A 30 1.53 -5.77 -3.46
CA TYR A 30 1.53 -7.19 -3.71
C TYR A 30 2.69 -7.89 -3.00
N SER A 31 2.39 -8.82 -2.10
CA SER A 31 3.40 -9.60 -1.36
C SER A 31 3.69 -10.97 -1.94
N GLY A 32 3.02 -11.38 -3.03
CA GLY A 32 3.09 -12.74 -3.55
C GLY A 32 2.29 -13.79 -2.77
N GLY A 33 1.78 -13.43 -1.58
CA GLY A 33 0.96 -14.29 -0.74
C GLY A 33 -0.39 -14.68 -1.38
N LEU A 34 -1.08 -15.64 -0.76
CA LEU A 34 -2.39 -16.09 -1.23
C LEU A 34 -3.39 -14.93 -1.31
N ASP A 35 -3.52 -14.17 -0.22
CA ASP A 35 -4.51 -13.09 -0.10
C ASP A 35 -4.34 -12.03 -1.20
N THR A 36 -3.14 -11.48 -1.38
CA THR A 36 -2.90 -10.48 -2.44
C THR A 36 -3.00 -11.07 -3.85
N SER A 37 -2.78 -12.38 -4.02
CA SER A 37 -2.99 -13.07 -5.31
C SER A 37 -4.46 -13.21 -5.65
N VAL A 38 -5.30 -13.55 -4.66
CA VAL A 38 -6.74 -13.59 -4.82
C VAL A 38 -7.28 -12.18 -5.03
N MET A 39 -6.79 -11.18 -4.29
CA MET A 39 -7.17 -9.78 -4.47
C MET A 39 -6.88 -9.27 -5.88
N LEU A 40 -5.71 -9.61 -6.45
CA LEU A 40 -5.37 -9.24 -7.82
C LEU A 40 -6.46 -9.70 -8.79
N LYS A 41 -6.83 -10.99 -8.74
CA LYS A 41 -7.89 -11.50 -9.61
C LYS A 41 -9.26 -10.95 -9.29
N TRP A 42 -9.60 -10.84 -8.01
CA TRP A 42 -10.89 -10.33 -7.59
C TRP A 42 -11.09 -8.87 -8.00
N ILE A 43 -10.06 -8.02 -7.94
CA ILE A 43 -10.16 -6.62 -8.41
C ILE A 43 -10.46 -6.58 -9.91
N GLN A 44 -9.79 -7.41 -10.70
CA GLN A 44 -10.04 -7.49 -12.15
C GLN A 44 -11.47 -7.92 -12.44
N ASP A 45 -11.94 -8.98 -11.79
CA ASP A 45 -13.25 -9.57 -12.07
C ASP A 45 -14.41 -8.70 -11.52
N GLU A 46 -14.26 -8.11 -10.33
CA GLU A 46 -15.32 -7.35 -9.65
C GLU A 46 -15.50 -5.93 -10.20
N TYR A 47 -14.38 -5.29 -10.59
CA TYR A 47 -14.34 -3.88 -11.00
C TYR A 47 -14.06 -3.67 -12.49
N ASP A 48 -13.76 -4.73 -13.25
CA ASP A 48 -13.29 -4.63 -14.65
C ASP A 48 -12.07 -3.70 -14.79
N ALA A 49 -11.19 -3.75 -13.79
CA ALA A 49 -10.05 -2.84 -13.65
C ALA A 49 -8.72 -3.51 -13.99
N GLU A 50 -7.80 -2.75 -14.57
CA GLU A 50 -6.42 -3.19 -14.76
C GLU A 50 -5.67 -3.16 -13.43
N VAL A 51 -4.74 -4.11 -13.22
CA VAL A 51 -3.94 -4.17 -11.99
C VAL A 51 -2.45 -4.08 -12.31
N VAL A 52 -1.77 -3.14 -11.66
CA VAL A 52 -0.31 -3.05 -11.57
C VAL A 52 0.10 -3.59 -10.20
N ALA A 53 0.90 -4.64 -10.15
CA ALA A 53 1.41 -5.18 -8.90
C ALA A 53 2.71 -4.48 -8.50
N LEU A 54 2.82 -4.07 -7.23
CA LEU A 54 4.04 -3.50 -6.67
C LEU A 54 4.52 -4.33 -5.47
N THR A 55 5.73 -4.85 -5.57
CA THR A 55 6.44 -5.52 -4.48
C THR A 55 7.64 -4.68 -4.06
N VAL A 56 7.79 -4.43 -2.76
CA VAL A 56 8.88 -3.61 -2.22
C VAL A 56 9.79 -4.48 -1.35
N ASN A 57 11.03 -4.65 -1.81
CA ASN A 57 12.09 -5.34 -1.08
C ASN A 57 12.71 -4.38 -0.06
N LEU A 58 12.45 -4.68 1.21
CA LEU A 58 13.04 -4.04 2.40
C LEU A 58 14.03 -4.99 3.12
N GLY A 59 14.39 -6.10 2.48
CA GLY A 59 15.25 -7.15 3.05
C GLY A 59 14.46 -8.26 3.74
N GLN A 60 13.22 -8.52 3.33
CA GLN A 60 12.43 -9.64 3.85
C GLN A 60 13.12 -10.97 3.53
N PRO A 61 13.27 -11.88 4.51
CA PRO A 61 14.00 -13.13 4.29
C PRO A 61 13.17 -14.14 3.50
N GLY A 62 13.82 -14.85 2.58
CA GLY A 62 13.22 -15.99 1.87
C GLY A 62 12.23 -15.63 0.76
N GLU A 63 12.14 -14.35 0.37
CA GLU A 63 11.38 -13.93 -0.80
C GLU A 63 12.19 -14.16 -2.09
N ASP A 64 11.60 -14.88 -3.04
CA ASP A 64 12.07 -14.96 -4.42
C ASP A 64 11.27 -13.98 -5.25
N TYR A 65 11.85 -12.81 -5.52
CA TYR A 65 11.16 -11.72 -6.18
C TYR A 65 10.83 -12.01 -7.64
N ASP A 66 11.63 -12.84 -8.32
CA ASP A 66 11.36 -13.24 -9.71
C ASP A 66 10.11 -14.13 -9.75
N VAL A 67 9.95 -15.03 -8.78
CA VAL A 67 8.74 -15.85 -8.62
C VAL A 67 7.53 -14.99 -8.28
N VAL A 68 7.67 -14.03 -7.35
CA VAL A 68 6.58 -13.11 -6.98
C VAL A 68 6.12 -12.29 -8.19
N GLN A 69 7.07 -11.69 -8.92
CA GLN A 69 6.79 -10.91 -10.12
C GLN A 69 6.13 -11.76 -11.21
N GLY A 70 6.70 -12.94 -11.50
CA GLY A 70 6.17 -13.87 -12.49
C GLY A 70 4.75 -14.32 -12.15
N LYS A 71 4.46 -14.58 -10.87
CA LYS A 71 3.12 -14.95 -10.40
C LYS A 71 2.10 -13.82 -10.63
N ALA A 72 2.44 -12.56 -10.36
CA ALA A 72 1.55 -11.43 -10.63
C ALA A 72 1.20 -11.31 -12.12
N ILE A 73 2.20 -11.45 -13.01
CA ILE A 73 1.99 -11.43 -14.47
C ILE A 73 1.12 -12.61 -14.92
N GLN A 74 1.37 -13.82 -14.41
CA GLN A 74 0.55 -15.00 -14.71
C GLN A 74 -0.91 -14.83 -14.29
N LEU A 75 -1.17 -14.10 -13.20
CA LEU A 75 -2.52 -13.78 -12.74
C LEU A 75 -3.16 -12.63 -13.55
N GLY A 76 -2.42 -12.02 -14.48
CA GLY A 76 -2.94 -11.03 -15.42
C GLY A 76 -2.69 -9.58 -15.02
N ALA A 77 -1.76 -9.29 -14.12
CA ALA A 77 -1.34 -7.91 -13.90
C ALA A 77 -0.76 -7.31 -15.19
N VAL A 78 -1.12 -6.07 -15.52
CA VAL A 78 -0.62 -5.37 -16.72
C VAL A 78 0.83 -4.92 -16.57
N ALA A 79 1.30 -4.81 -15.32
CA ALA A 79 2.70 -4.65 -14.95
C ALA A 79 2.92 -5.24 -13.55
N ALA A 80 4.13 -5.73 -13.29
CA ALA A 80 4.55 -6.19 -11.97
C ALA A 80 5.94 -5.63 -11.69
N GLU A 81 6.04 -4.76 -10.69
CA GLU A 81 7.24 -4.00 -10.36
C GLU A 81 7.82 -4.53 -9.04
N VAL A 82 9.12 -4.78 -9.03
CA VAL A 82 9.87 -5.12 -7.82
C VAL A 82 10.86 -3.99 -7.56
N VAL A 83 10.71 -3.33 -6.42
CA VAL A 83 11.56 -2.20 -6.03
C VAL A 83 12.49 -2.63 -4.91
N ASP A 84 13.80 -2.60 -5.16
CA ASP A 84 14.80 -2.73 -4.11
C ASP A 84 14.96 -1.40 -3.37
N ALA A 85 14.33 -1.31 -2.20
CA ALA A 85 14.33 -0.12 -1.36
C ALA A 85 15.14 -0.31 -0.07
N ARG A 86 16.03 -1.31 -0.03
CA ARG A 86 16.82 -1.63 1.18
C ARG A 86 17.71 -0.48 1.63
N GLU A 87 18.40 0.17 0.70
CA GLU A 87 19.29 1.28 1.01
C GLU A 87 18.50 2.51 1.49
N GLU A 88 17.42 2.87 0.78
CA GLU A 88 16.53 3.96 1.19
C GLU A 88 15.91 3.69 2.57
N PHE A 89 15.47 2.46 2.83
CA PHE A 89 14.95 2.07 4.13
C PHE A 89 15.99 2.22 5.24
N ALA A 90 17.23 1.79 5.00
CA ALA A 90 18.31 1.92 5.96
C ALA A 90 18.62 3.40 6.26
N GLN A 91 18.82 4.21 5.23
CA GLN A 91 19.27 5.60 5.39
C GLN A 91 18.17 6.52 5.89
N ASP A 92 16.95 6.41 5.37
CA ASP A 92 15.91 7.41 5.59
C ASP A 92 14.93 7.02 6.70
N PHE A 93 14.91 5.75 7.11
CA PHE A 93 13.98 5.26 8.14
C PHE A 93 14.71 4.65 9.35
N LEU A 94 15.66 3.72 9.13
CA LEU A 94 16.36 3.06 10.24
C LEU A 94 17.34 4.01 10.95
N VAL A 95 18.18 4.73 10.21
CA VAL A 95 19.16 5.65 10.80
C VAL A 95 18.49 6.75 11.65
N PRO A 96 17.43 7.45 11.20
CA PRO A 96 16.70 8.40 12.03
C PRO A 96 16.05 7.75 13.27
N ALA A 97 15.47 6.56 13.13
CA ALA A 97 14.89 5.83 14.25
C ALA A 97 15.95 5.48 15.32
N ILE A 98 17.15 5.06 14.89
CA ILE A 98 18.28 4.80 15.79
C ILE A 98 18.72 6.09 16.49
N LYS A 99 18.89 7.19 15.75
CA LYS A 99 19.26 8.50 16.31
C LYS A 99 18.26 9.01 17.34
N ALA A 100 16.98 8.73 17.13
CA ALA A 100 15.89 9.09 18.03
C ALA A 100 15.76 8.14 19.24
N ASN A 101 16.53 7.05 19.31
CA ASN A 101 16.31 5.94 20.24
C ASN A 101 14.84 5.49 20.21
N ALA A 102 14.28 5.34 19.01
CA ALA A 102 12.85 5.15 18.79
C ALA A 102 12.39 3.79 19.33
N ILE A 103 11.86 3.81 20.55
CA ILE A 103 11.33 2.67 21.27
C ILE A 103 9.88 2.97 21.65
N TYR A 104 8.97 2.08 21.26
CA TYR A 104 7.55 2.19 21.58
C TYR A 104 7.14 1.17 22.63
N GLY A 105 6.44 1.63 23.67
CA GLY A 105 5.87 0.77 24.71
C GLY A 105 6.90 -0.17 25.36
N LEU A 106 6.60 -1.48 25.35
CA LEU A 106 7.41 -2.54 25.97
C LEU A 106 8.67 -2.88 25.15
N ASN A 107 9.53 -1.89 24.91
CA ASN A 107 10.80 -2.04 24.20
C ASN A 107 10.68 -2.47 22.72
N TYR A 108 9.63 -2.06 22.02
CA TYR A 108 9.43 -2.38 20.61
C TYR A 108 10.10 -1.33 19.70
N PRO A 109 11.12 -1.67 18.89
CA PRO A 109 11.90 -0.72 18.10
C PRO A 109 11.25 -0.38 16.74
N LEU A 110 9.91 -0.38 16.68
CA LEU A 110 9.14 0.07 15.51
C LEU A 110 9.41 -0.67 14.18
N PHE A 111 10.01 -1.86 14.19
CA PHE A 111 10.47 -2.53 12.95
C PHE A 111 9.39 -2.69 11.87
N THR A 112 8.14 -2.97 12.25
CA THR A 112 7.02 -3.06 11.29
C THR A 112 6.56 -1.67 10.85
N ALA A 113 6.50 -0.72 11.78
CA ALA A 113 5.94 0.60 11.55
C ALA A 113 6.79 1.43 10.59
N LEU A 114 8.12 1.34 10.68
CA LEU A 114 9.05 2.15 9.90
C LEU A 114 8.98 1.87 8.40
N GLY A 115 8.69 0.63 7.98
CA GLY A 115 8.62 0.30 6.55
C GLY A 115 7.35 0.78 5.85
N ARG A 116 6.26 1.04 6.59
CA ARG A 116 4.95 1.34 5.97
C ARG A 116 4.90 2.68 5.25
N PRO A 117 5.46 3.78 5.79
CA PRO A 117 5.50 5.03 5.06
C PRO A 117 6.35 4.95 3.79
N LEU A 118 7.45 4.18 3.79
CA LEU A 118 8.25 3.96 2.58
C LEU A 118 7.47 3.18 1.51
N ILE A 119 6.82 2.08 1.90
CA ILE A 119 5.96 1.31 0.98
C ILE A 119 4.85 2.19 0.40
N ALA A 120 4.19 2.99 1.23
CA ALA A 120 3.14 3.90 0.80
C ALA A 120 3.66 5.02 -0.13
N LYS A 121 4.83 5.59 0.17
CA LYS A 121 5.51 6.56 -0.72
C LYS A 121 5.76 5.95 -2.10
N LEU A 122 6.35 4.76 -2.15
CA LEU A 122 6.64 4.07 -3.41
C LEU A 122 5.34 3.67 -4.12
N ALA A 123 4.28 3.32 -3.39
CA ALA A 123 2.96 3.06 -3.97
C ALA A 123 2.43 4.29 -4.72
N VAL A 124 2.51 5.49 -4.13
CA VAL A 124 2.10 6.74 -4.78
C VAL A 124 2.96 7.01 -6.03
N GLU A 125 4.27 6.89 -5.91
CA GLU A 125 5.20 7.13 -7.02
C GLU A 125 4.90 6.20 -8.22
N TYR A 126 4.75 4.90 -7.96
CA TYR A 126 4.48 3.93 -9.02
C TYR A 126 3.04 4.02 -9.51
N ALA A 127 2.08 4.41 -8.67
CA ALA A 127 0.71 4.63 -9.12
C ALA A 127 0.68 5.77 -10.15
N LEU A 128 1.35 6.87 -9.86
CA LEU A 128 1.49 8.00 -10.79
C LEU A 128 2.26 7.60 -12.06
N LYS A 129 3.38 6.88 -11.92
CA LYS A 129 4.18 6.38 -13.05
C LYS A 129 3.37 5.52 -14.01
N HIS A 130 2.48 4.68 -13.50
CA HIS A 130 1.67 3.77 -14.30
C HIS A 130 0.26 4.30 -14.62
N GLY A 131 -0.07 5.53 -14.21
CA GLY A 131 -1.38 6.13 -14.43
C GLY A 131 -2.51 5.39 -13.69
N CYS A 132 -2.22 4.82 -12.52
CA CYS A 132 -3.23 4.24 -11.64
C CYS A 132 -4.05 5.36 -10.98
N ASP A 133 -5.36 5.16 -10.89
CA ASP A 133 -6.28 6.06 -10.17
C ASP A 133 -6.49 5.63 -8.71
N THR A 134 -6.11 4.40 -8.38
CA THR A 134 -6.39 3.77 -7.09
C THR A 134 -5.19 2.99 -6.59
N VAL A 135 -4.94 3.01 -5.26
CA VAL A 135 -4.00 2.12 -4.58
C VAL A 135 -4.77 1.15 -3.69
N ALA A 136 -4.47 -0.15 -3.81
CA ALA A 136 -5.07 -1.21 -3.00
C ALA A 136 -4.02 -1.91 -2.12
N HIS A 137 -4.43 -2.35 -0.92
CA HIS A 137 -3.57 -3.09 0.00
C HIS A 137 -4.33 -4.18 0.77
N GLY A 138 -3.61 -5.23 1.17
CA GLY A 138 -4.17 -6.36 1.94
C GLY A 138 -4.18 -6.20 3.46
N CYS A 139 -4.00 -4.99 4.01
CA CYS A 139 -4.04 -4.78 5.46
C CYS A 139 -5.43 -5.08 6.05
N THR A 140 -5.46 -5.61 7.28
CA THR A 140 -6.72 -5.90 7.96
C THR A 140 -7.34 -4.65 8.59
N GLY A 141 -8.67 -4.63 8.68
CA GLY A 141 -9.45 -3.52 9.27
C GLY A 141 -9.27 -3.29 10.78
N LYS A 142 -8.47 -4.13 11.46
CA LYS A 142 -8.23 -4.05 12.92
C LYS A 142 -6.76 -3.79 13.26
N GLY A 143 -5.90 -3.69 12.26
CA GLY A 143 -4.46 -3.47 12.44
C GLY A 143 -4.07 -2.00 12.34
N ASN A 144 -2.84 -1.70 12.75
CA ASN A 144 -2.24 -0.36 12.62
C ASN A 144 -1.73 -0.09 11.19
N ASP A 145 -1.48 -1.12 10.39
CA ASP A 145 -0.86 -0.97 9.07
C ASP A 145 -1.77 -0.27 8.06
N GLN A 146 -3.10 -0.49 8.12
CA GLN A 146 -4.06 0.28 7.30
C GLN A 146 -3.90 1.78 7.56
N VAL A 147 -3.80 2.20 8.83
CA VAL A 147 -3.68 3.62 9.21
C VAL A 147 -2.36 4.19 8.71
N ARG A 148 -1.27 3.43 8.85
CA ARG A 148 0.07 3.87 8.42
C ARG A 148 0.14 4.07 6.91
N ILE A 149 -0.44 3.15 6.14
CA ILE A 149 -0.42 3.21 4.67
C ILE A 149 -1.39 4.29 4.19
N GLU A 150 -2.67 4.23 4.57
CA GLU A 150 -3.71 5.15 4.10
C GLU A 150 -3.38 6.60 4.47
N ALA A 151 -2.92 6.88 5.70
CA ALA A 151 -2.56 8.23 6.11
C ALA A 151 -1.34 8.77 5.33
N THR A 152 -0.38 7.91 5.01
CA THR A 152 0.79 8.31 4.20
C THR A 152 0.36 8.61 2.77
N ILE A 153 -0.45 7.75 2.15
CA ILE A 153 -0.99 7.98 0.80
C ILE A 153 -1.78 9.29 0.76
N ALA A 154 -2.73 9.47 1.67
CA ALA A 154 -3.56 10.69 1.73
C ALA A 154 -2.74 11.97 1.97
N THR A 155 -1.55 11.85 2.58
CA THR A 155 -0.63 12.99 2.77
C THR A 155 0.17 13.30 1.50
N LEU A 156 0.60 12.27 0.77
CA LEU A 156 1.48 12.42 -0.41
C LEU A 156 0.73 12.67 -1.72
N ALA A 157 -0.46 12.08 -1.85
CA ALA A 157 -1.35 12.21 -2.99
C ALA A 157 -2.80 12.27 -2.46
N PRO A 158 -3.25 13.45 -1.99
CA PRO A 158 -4.63 13.62 -1.56
C PRO A 158 -5.60 13.43 -2.74
N PRO A 159 -6.84 12.98 -2.47
CA PRO A 159 -7.88 12.80 -3.49
C PRO A 159 -8.33 14.11 -4.15
#